data_AF-A0A2N2HL61-F1
#
_entry.id   AF-A0A2N2HL61-F1
#
_cell.length_a   1.000
_cell.length_b   1.000
_cell.length_c   1.000
_cell.angle_alpha   90.00
_cell.angle_beta   90.00
_cell.angle_gamma   90.00
#
_symmetry.space_group_name_H-M   'P 1'
#
loop_
_entity.id
_entity.type
_entity.pdbx_description
1 polymer ?
#
loop_
_entity_poly.entity_id
_entity_poly.type
_entity_poly.pdbx_seq_one_letter_code
_entity_poly.pdbx_strand_id
1 'polypeptide(L)'
;MLGFRHVDEESSTVRGPMGRKLAPYCLETPIAIAFVLGGSLAAALAGCSQVTNLEGLTGFQPTEAGSHDASEAGDAGDAGDAPDADPCWAPSGTPVLMASTLGNPSGMAIDAEHVFWAVSSYPGVDGGIGSAVLRSSRTCCGDSCADVLHVFEEDYLSDMAVDDTWLYVGTQGGNGKSKIFRVHKMDGSVEPLAVGQALPYGMAVDNTYVYWTDSTEGVLRAVVKTAALPDGGEGTVYTVVDGLDSPGLLRKDRHSAGLFWVSTTSRSVFRCNVYTAGSGPTC
;
A
#
# COMPACT_ATOMS: atom_id res chain seq x y z
N MET A 1 32.25 -19.51 -74.64
CA MET A 1 33.19 -19.49 -73.51
C MET A 1 32.67 -18.45 -72.53
N LEU A 2 32.32 -18.90 -71.31
CA LEU A 2 32.07 -18.20 -70.04
C LEU A 2 31.41 -16.79 -70.09
N GLY A 3 30.34 -16.46 -69.38
CA GLY A 3 29.58 -17.17 -68.35
C GLY A 3 28.65 -16.17 -67.61
N PHE A 4 27.35 -16.44 -67.68
CA PHE A 4 26.23 -16.19 -66.73
C PHE A 4 26.08 -14.81 -66.06
N ARG A 5 25.12 -13.99 -66.51
CA ARG A 5 23.67 -13.93 -66.16
C ARG A 5 23.41 -13.12 -64.87
N HIS A 6 22.95 -11.87 -65.05
CA HIS A 6 22.07 -11.18 -64.12
C HIS A 6 20.68 -11.19 -64.77
N VAL A 7 19.68 -11.71 -64.07
CA VAL A 7 18.27 -11.65 -64.46
C VAL A 7 17.59 -10.85 -63.37
N ASP A 8 17.10 -9.67 -63.75
CA ASP A 8 16.14 -8.89 -62.99
C ASP A 8 14.77 -9.59 -63.05
N GLU A 9 14.00 -9.60 -61.96
CA GLU A 9 12.55 -9.75 -62.07
C GLU A 9 11.80 -9.17 -60.86
N GLU A 10 10.67 -8.54 -61.18
CA GLU A 10 9.79 -7.75 -60.34
C GLU A 10 8.94 -8.57 -59.33
N SER A 11 8.37 -7.85 -58.35
CA SER A 11 6.97 -7.95 -57.87
C SER A 11 6.38 -9.32 -57.50
N SER A 12 5.95 -9.48 -56.24
CA SER A 12 4.56 -9.88 -55.94
C SER A 12 4.20 -9.80 -54.45
N THR A 13 3.01 -9.26 -54.19
CA THR A 13 2.28 -9.22 -52.92
C THR A 13 1.75 -10.58 -52.48
N VAL A 14 1.71 -10.86 -51.16
CA VAL A 14 0.74 -11.78 -50.56
C VAL A 14 0.18 -11.20 -49.24
N ARG A 15 -1.15 -11.08 -49.16
CA ARG A 15 -1.93 -10.84 -47.93
C ARG A 15 -2.39 -12.19 -47.34
N GLY A 16 -2.47 -12.27 -46.01
CA GLY A 16 -3.11 -13.36 -45.23
C GLY A 16 -3.58 -12.84 -43.86
N PRO A 17 -4.57 -13.49 -43.19
CA PRO A 17 -5.66 -12.79 -42.53
C PRO A 17 -5.57 -12.71 -40.99
N MET A 18 -6.37 -11.79 -40.43
CA MET A 18 -6.61 -11.50 -39.00
C MET A 18 -5.59 -10.57 -38.31
N GLY A 19 -6.10 -9.41 -37.87
CA GLY A 19 -5.31 -8.33 -37.30
C GLY A 19 -4.96 -8.50 -35.82
N ARG A 20 -3.82 -7.90 -35.45
CA ARG A 20 -3.59 -7.00 -34.30
C ARG A 20 -2.08 -6.71 -34.26
N LYS A 21 -1.71 -5.43 -34.15
CA LYS A 21 -0.33 -5.04 -33.81
C LYS A 21 -0.05 -5.55 -32.40
N LEU A 22 0.84 -6.53 -32.26
CA LEU A 22 1.44 -6.88 -30.97
C LEU A 22 2.72 -6.03 -30.83
N ALA A 23 2.66 -5.02 -29.97
CA ALA A 23 3.87 -4.39 -29.46
C ALA A 23 4.52 -5.36 -28.45
N PRO A 24 5.85 -5.55 -28.47
CA PRO A 24 6.51 -6.31 -27.41
C PRO A 24 6.51 -5.47 -26.13
N TYR A 25 5.69 -5.85 -25.16
CA TYR A 25 5.79 -5.36 -23.79
C TYR A 25 6.98 -6.05 -23.12
N CYS A 26 8.06 -5.30 -22.87
CA CYS A 26 9.02 -5.68 -21.84
C CYS A 26 8.34 -5.46 -20.47
N LEU A 27 8.02 -6.55 -19.77
CA LEU A 27 7.82 -6.49 -18.32
C LEU A 27 9.21 -6.37 -17.68
N GLU A 28 9.55 -5.20 -17.15
CA GLU A 28 10.70 -5.01 -16.27
C GLU A 28 10.23 -4.96 -14.81
N THR A 29 10.15 -6.13 -14.18
CA THR A 29 10.54 -6.28 -12.77
C THR A 29 11.34 -7.58 -12.64
N PRO A 30 12.66 -7.54 -12.45
CA PRO A 30 13.42 -8.76 -12.21
C PRO A 30 13.09 -9.29 -10.81
N ILE A 31 12.56 -10.51 -10.73
CA ILE A 31 12.44 -11.27 -9.49
C ILE A 31 13.84 -11.75 -9.12
N ALA A 32 14.44 -11.15 -8.09
CA ALA A 32 15.67 -11.67 -7.51
C ALA A 32 15.34 -12.87 -6.59
N ILE A 33 15.73 -14.08 -7.02
CA ILE A 33 15.74 -15.26 -6.16
C ILE A 33 17.17 -15.41 -5.62
N ALA A 34 17.36 -15.14 -4.33
CA ALA A 34 18.63 -15.36 -3.65
C ALA A 34 18.65 -16.77 -3.02
N PHE A 35 19.59 -17.62 -3.45
CA PHE A 35 19.95 -18.85 -2.74
C PHE A 35 21.21 -18.57 -1.90
N VAL A 36 21.14 -18.84 -0.60
CA VAL A 36 22.28 -18.71 0.32
C VAL A 36 23.00 -20.05 0.42
N LEU A 37 24.21 -20.13 -0.14
CA LEU A 37 25.22 -21.06 0.34
C LEU A 37 26.55 -20.30 0.46
N GLY A 38 26.97 -20.05 1.71
CA GLY A 38 28.34 -19.78 2.12
C GLY A 38 29.08 -18.62 1.45
N GLY A 39 29.03 -17.44 2.09
CA GLY A 39 30.13 -16.46 2.09
C GLY A 39 30.40 -15.72 0.78
N SER A 40 30.16 -14.40 0.81
CA SER A 40 30.43 -13.39 -0.24
C SER A 40 29.31 -13.16 -1.26
N LEU A 41 28.61 -12.03 -1.10
CA LEU A 41 27.58 -11.53 -2.00
C LEU A 41 28.26 -10.81 -3.18
N ALA A 42 28.16 -11.37 -4.39
CA ALA A 42 28.48 -10.67 -5.63
C ALA A 42 27.20 -10.59 -6.48
N ALA A 43 26.64 -9.39 -6.64
CA ALA A 43 25.53 -9.16 -7.55
C ALA A 43 26.07 -8.91 -8.96
N ALA A 44 25.92 -9.88 -9.86
CA ALA A 44 26.17 -9.69 -11.29
C ALA A 44 24.84 -9.31 -11.98
N LEU A 45 24.75 -8.10 -12.51
CA LEU A 45 23.67 -7.69 -13.41
C LEU A 45 23.93 -8.31 -14.79
N ALA A 46 23.27 -9.42 -15.09
CA ALA A 46 23.26 -9.99 -16.44
C ALA A 46 22.21 -9.25 -17.30
N GLY A 47 22.64 -8.17 -17.96
CA GLY A 47 21.90 -7.57 -19.07
C GLY A 47 22.03 -8.43 -20.32
N CYS A 48 20.90 -8.70 -20.98
CA CYS A 48 20.86 -9.49 -22.21
C CYS A 48 21.52 -8.70 -23.36
N SER A 49 22.65 -9.17 -23.89
CA SER A 49 23.11 -8.84 -25.24
C SER A 49 23.82 -10.05 -25.84
N GLN A 50 23.18 -10.68 -26.83
CA GLN A 50 23.82 -11.62 -27.74
C GLN A 50 24.23 -10.83 -28.98
N VAL A 51 25.52 -10.49 -29.10
CA VAL A 51 26.20 -10.42 -30.39
C VAL A 51 27.61 -11.00 -30.22
N THR A 52 27.82 -12.17 -30.79
CA THR A 52 29.11 -12.81 -31.03
C THR A 52 29.93 -12.02 -32.07
N ASN A 53 31.18 -11.68 -31.76
CA ASN A 53 32.35 -12.07 -32.57
C ASN A 53 33.68 -11.63 -31.94
N LEU A 54 34.67 -12.49 -32.15
CA LEU A 54 35.99 -12.55 -31.54
C LEU A 54 37.01 -11.70 -32.32
N GLU A 55 38.05 -11.27 -31.59
CA GLU A 55 39.38 -10.79 -32.01
C GLU A 55 39.59 -9.30 -32.34
N GLY A 56 40.50 -8.68 -31.58
CA GLY A 56 41.21 -7.47 -31.98
C GLY A 56 41.47 -6.49 -30.83
N LEU A 57 42.76 -6.27 -30.54
CA LEU A 57 43.34 -5.15 -29.79
C LEU A 57 43.56 -5.37 -28.28
N THR A 58 44.68 -6.05 -28.05
CA THR A 58 45.63 -5.83 -26.95
C THR A 58 45.86 -4.35 -26.64
N GLY A 59 45.84 -3.99 -25.35
CA GLY A 59 46.51 -2.79 -24.86
C GLY A 59 45.80 -2.08 -23.73
N PHE A 60 45.91 -2.59 -22.50
CA PHE A 60 45.94 -1.75 -21.30
C PHE A 60 46.70 -2.51 -20.20
N GLN A 61 47.91 -2.05 -19.89
CA GLN A 61 48.67 -2.53 -18.74
C GLN A 61 48.12 -1.92 -17.45
N PRO A 62 48.10 -2.67 -16.33
CA PRO A 62 47.84 -2.09 -15.02
C PRO A 62 49.10 -1.34 -14.55
N THR A 63 49.00 -0.03 -14.30
CA THR A 63 50.07 0.71 -13.62
C THR A 63 50.09 0.33 -12.15
N GLU A 64 51.27 -0.08 -11.69
CA GLU A 64 51.58 -0.52 -10.34
C GLU A 64 51.22 0.52 -9.27
N ALA A 65 50.71 0.01 -8.15
CA ALA A 65 50.61 0.74 -6.90
C ALA A 65 52.03 0.94 -6.33
N GLY A 66 52.52 2.17 -6.40
CA GLY A 66 53.70 2.61 -5.67
C GLY A 66 53.42 2.61 -4.17
N SER A 67 54.26 1.90 -3.43
CA SER A 67 54.34 1.87 -1.97
C SER A 67 54.66 3.24 -1.39
N HIS A 68 53.83 3.75 -0.48
CA HIS A 68 54.24 4.77 0.48
C HIS A 68 54.00 4.27 1.90
N ASP A 69 55.05 4.45 2.70
CA ASP A 69 55.25 3.98 4.07
C ASP A 69 54.08 4.25 5.03
N ALA A 70 53.83 3.25 5.87
CA ALA A 70 52.99 3.36 7.05
C ALA A 70 53.79 4.01 8.20
N SER A 71 53.69 5.33 8.34
CA SER A 71 53.95 6.00 9.61
C SER A 71 53.35 7.40 9.61
N GLU A 72 52.17 7.53 10.23
CA GLU A 72 51.78 8.58 11.18
C GLU A 72 50.26 8.61 11.29
N ALA A 73 49.76 8.22 12.47
CA ALA A 73 48.38 8.48 12.85
C ALA A 73 48.24 10.00 13.06
N GLY A 74 47.50 10.67 12.18
CA GLY A 74 47.30 12.10 12.25
C GLY A 74 46.14 12.55 11.35
N ASP A 75 45.12 13.08 12.02
CA ASP A 75 44.03 13.92 11.50
C ASP A 75 42.92 13.24 10.66
N ALA A 76 41.77 13.03 11.32
CA ALA A 76 40.51 12.78 10.65
C ALA A 76 40.00 14.10 10.05
N GLY A 77 40.60 14.50 8.94
CA GLY A 77 40.19 15.65 8.14
C GLY A 77 39.09 15.29 7.16
N ASP A 78 37.95 15.97 7.32
CA ASP A 78 36.97 16.30 6.28
C ASP A 78 36.11 15.16 5.73
N ALA A 79 35.17 14.69 6.56
CA ALA A 79 33.88 14.25 6.04
C ALA A 79 33.18 15.52 5.52
N GLY A 80 33.37 15.80 4.22
CA GLY A 80 32.79 16.94 3.55
C GLY A 80 31.33 17.12 3.93
N ASP A 81 30.99 18.37 4.25
CA ASP A 81 29.69 18.85 4.70
C ASP A 81 28.55 18.04 4.09
N ALA A 82 27.87 17.24 4.92
CA ALA A 82 26.55 16.75 4.57
C ALA A 82 25.72 18.00 4.21
N PRO A 83 25.16 18.09 2.99
CA PRO A 83 24.33 19.24 2.63
C PRO A 83 23.27 19.37 3.71
N ASP A 84 23.19 20.55 4.33
CA ASP A 84 22.36 20.88 5.50
C ASP A 84 21.21 19.90 5.69
N ALA A 85 21.28 19.14 6.79
CA ALA A 85 20.43 18.01 7.14
C ALA A 85 18.97 18.18 6.70
N ASP A 86 18.65 17.69 5.49
CA ASP A 86 17.26 17.53 5.07
C ASP A 86 16.65 16.52 6.05
N PRO A 87 15.68 16.93 6.91
CA PRO A 87 15.07 16.03 7.88
C PRO A 87 14.32 14.88 7.20
N CYS A 88 14.09 14.96 5.88
CA CYS A 88 13.44 13.94 5.07
C CYS A 88 14.46 13.03 4.36
N TRP A 89 15.76 13.36 4.39
CA TRP A 89 16.79 12.51 3.86
C TRP A 89 17.12 11.40 4.85
N ALA A 90 16.70 10.19 4.52
CA ALA A 90 17.13 8.97 5.19
C ALA A 90 17.79 8.03 4.17
N PRO A 91 18.94 7.41 4.50
CA PRO A 91 19.50 6.34 3.70
C PRO A 91 18.44 5.26 3.44
N SER A 92 18.50 4.63 2.26
CA SER A 92 17.56 3.56 1.90
C SER A 92 17.50 2.50 3.00
N GLY A 93 16.31 2.28 3.57
CA GLY A 93 16.09 1.29 4.63
C GLY A 93 16.15 1.84 6.06
N THR A 94 16.42 3.13 6.26
CA THR A 94 16.34 3.77 7.58
C THR A 94 14.91 4.28 7.84
N PRO A 95 14.25 3.90 8.96
CA PRO A 95 12.94 4.45 9.32
C PRO A 95 12.97 5.97 9.53
N VAL A 96 11.99 6.67 8.96
CA VAL A 96 11.79 8.12 9.15
C VAL A 96 10.64 8.35 10.11
N LEU A 97 10.86 9.21 11.10
CA LEU A 97 9.81 9.65 12.02
C LEU A 97 8.90 10.68 11.31
N MET A 98 7.62 10.36 11.16
CA MET A 98 6.61 11.27 10.59
C MET A 98 5.76 12.00 11.65
N ALA A 99 5.63 11.41 12.84
CA ALA A 99 4.89 12.00 13.94
C ALA A 99 5.27 11.28 15.25
N SER A 100 5.47 12.04 16.32
CA SER A 100 5.67 11.49 17.67
C SER A 100 4.66 12.08 18.65
N THR A 101 4.68 11.58 19.89
CA THR A 101 3.82 12.06 21.00
C THR A 101 2.31 11.98 20.73
N LEU A 102 1.90 11.09 19.81
CA LEU A 102 0.50 10.87 19.47
C LEU A 102 -0.29 10.21 20.61
N GLY A 103 -1.56 10.60 20.75
CA GLY A 103 -2.51 9.90 21.62
C GLY A 103 -2.84 8.52 21.04
N ASN A 104 -2.31 7.46 21.63
CA ASN A 104 -2.63 6.05 21.38
C ASN A 104 -3.18 5.75 19.96
N PRO A 105 -2.30 5.73 18.93
CA PRO A 105 -2.71 5.51 17.55
C PRO A 105 -3.24 4.08 17.34
N SER A 106 -4.30 3.93 16.56
CA SER A 106 -5.01 2.65 16.39
C SER A 106 -4.98 2.12 14.95
N GLY A 107 -5.62 2.84 14.03
CA GLY A 107 -5.74 2.47 12.62
C GLY A 107 -4.97 3.42 11.70
N MET A 108 -4.58 2.92 10.53
CA MET A 108 -3.95 3.75 9.49
C MET A 108 -4.35 3.31 8.09
N ALA A 109 -4.37 4.27 7.17
CA ALA A 109 -4.55 4.05 5.74
C ALA A 109 -3.60 4.94 4.93
N ILE A 110 -3.34 4.54 3.70
CA ILE A 110 -2.42 5.23 2.80
C ILE A 110 -2.99 5.26 1.39
N ASP A 111 -2.99 6.43 0.76
CA ASP A 111 -3.33 6.58 -0.66
C ASP A 111 -2.10 6.98 -1.48
N ALA A 112 -2.27 7.47 -2.70
CA ALA A 112 -1.16 7.86 -3.57
C ALA A 112 -0.32 9.03 -3.00
N GLU A 113 -0.91 9.91 -2.20
CA GLU A 113 -0.34 11.21 -1.81
C GLU A 113 -0.19 11.37 -0.28
N HIS A 114 -1.07 10.73 0.49
CA HIS A 114 -1.23 10.96 1.92
C HIS A 114 -1.17 9.66 2.74
N VAL A 115 -0.73 9.82 3.98
CA VAL A 115 -0.93 8.84 5.06
C VAL A 115 -1.97 9.41 6.02
N PHE A 116 -2.88 8.56 6.46
CA PHE A 116 -3.93 8.87 7.42
C PHE A 116 -3.82 7.93 8.61
N TRP A 117 -4.06 8.44 9.81
CA TRP A 117 -4.09 7.60 11.00
C TRP A 117 -5.10 8.12 12.02
N ALA A 118 -5.62 7.19 12.81
CA ALA A 118 -6.48 7.47 13.93
C ALA A 118 -5.64 7.60 15.21
N VAL A 119 -6.03 8.52 16.06
CA VAL A 119 -5.54 8.68 17.44
C VAL A 119 -6.71 8.60 18.41
N SER A 120 -6.47 8.01 19.57
CA SER A 120 -7.41 8.02 20.70
C SER A 120 -6.86 8.92 21.82
N SER A 121 -7.75 9.57 22.57
CA SER A 121 -7.39 10.59 23.56
C SER A 121 -6.84 11.88 22.95
N TYR A 122 -7.54 12.38 21.92
CA TYR A 122 -7.23 13.68 21.31
C TYR A 122 -7.51 14.82 22.31
N PRO A 123 -6.55 15.73 22.58
CA PRO A 123 -6.72 16.80 23.55
C PRO A 123 -7.75 17.85 23.09
N GLY A 124 -8.47 18.44 24.04
CA GLY A 124 -9.44 19.51 23.76
C GLY A 124 -10.86 19.05 23.46
N VAL A 125 -11.15 17.75 23.58
CA VAL A 125 -12.52 17.23 23.58
C VAL A 125 -12.99 17.06 25.03
N ASP A 126 -14.11 17.70 25.37
CA ASP A 126 -14.70 17.63 26.70
C ASP A 126 -14.98 16.17 27.10
N GLY A 127 -14.63 15.79 28.34
CA GLY A 127 -14.87 14.43 28.85
C GLY A 127 -13.77 13.40 28.56
N GLY A 128 -12.71 13.73 27.80
CA GLY A 128 -11.51 12.90 27.68
C GLY A 128 -11.63 11.66 26.77
N ILE A 129 -12.68 11.59 25.94
CA ILE A 129 -13.00 10.45 25.06
C ILE A 129 -12.90 10.83 23.56
N GLY A 130 -12.21 11.93 23.25
CA GLY A 130 -12.04 12.38 21.87
C GLY A 130 -11.10 11.49 21.06
N SER A 131 -11.46 11.21 19.82
CA SER A 131 -10.56 10.63 18.82
C SER A 131 -10.41 11.59 17.64
N ALA A 132 -9.37 11.42 16.84
CA ALA A 132 -9.21 12.22 15.62
C ALA A 132 -8.64 11.37 14.49
N VAL A 133 -8.98 11.76 13.27
CA VAL A 133 -8.28 11.33 12.06
C VAL A 133 -7.30 12.43 11.70
N LEU A 134 -6.02 12.08 11.60
CA LEU A 134 -4.97 12.95 11.12
C LEU A 134 -4.60 12.59 9.69
N ARG A 135 -4.03 13.57 8.98
CA ARG A 135 -3.51 13.44 7.62
C ARG A 135 -2.12 14.05 7.54
N SER A 136 -1.22 13.40 6.82
CA SER A 136 0.08 13.93 6.41
C SER A 136 0.36 13.61 4.95
N SER A 137 1.19 14.42 4.30
CA SER A 137 1.81 14.03 3.04
C SER A 137 2.75 12.84 3.26
N ARG A 138 2.76 11.89 2.32
CA ARG A 138 3.64 10.70 2.38
C ARG A 138 5.12 11.02 2.40
N THR A 139 5.50 12.21 1.94
CA THR A 139 6.89 12.66 1.88
C THR A 139 7.25 13.61 3.02
N CYS A 140 6.32 13.88 3.94
CA CYS A 140 6.60 14.74 5.08
C CYS A 140 7.42 13.99 6.14
N CYS A 141 8.31 14.71 6.82
CA CYS A 141 9.16 14.22 7.89
C CYS A 141 9.20 15.20 9.07
N GLY A 142 9.43 14.68 10.28
CA GLY A 142 9.47 15.47 11.51
C GLY A 142 8.09 15.64 12.17
N ASP A 143 8.08 16.19 13.39
CA ASP A 143 6.90 16.19 14.27
C ASP A 143 5.76 17.14 13.85
N SER A 144 5.94 17.96 12.80
CA SER A 144 4.97 18.96 12.34
C SER A 144 4.17 18.52 11.11
N CYS A 145 4.19 17.24 10.77
CA CYS A 145 3.69 16.75 9.48
C CYS A 145 2.19 16.46 9.39
N ALA A 146 1.48 16.57 10.50
CA ALA A 146 0.11 16.10 10.60
C ALA A 146 -0.87 17.25 10.82
N ASP A 147 -1.86 17.34 9.94
CA ASP A 147 -3.05 18.14 10.16
C ASP A 147 -4.18 17.28 10.71
N VAL A 148 -5.02 17.88 11.53
CA VAL A 148 -6.26 17.25 12.00
C VAL A 148 -7.28 17.33 10.87
N LEU A 149 -7.67 16.18 10.33
CA LEU A 149 -8.69 16.11 9.28
C LEU A 149 -10.09 16.19 9.91
N HIS A 150 -10.33 15.46 10.99
CA HIS A 150 -11.60 15.50 11.72
C HIS A 150 -11.44 15.04 13.17
N VAL A 151 -12.23 15.63 14.08
CA VAL A 151 -12.31 15.25 15.50
C VAL A 151 -13.65 14.57 15.77
N PHE A 152 -13.60 13.37 16.34
CA PHE A 152 -14.76 12.59 16.77
C PHE A 152 -14.92 12.74 18.29
N GLU A 153 -16.00 13.37 18.72
CA GLU A 153 -16.15 13.79 20.12
C GLU A 153 -16.61 12.66 21.07
N GLU A 154 -17.35 11.67 20.55
CA GLU A 154 -18.00 10.63 21.36
C GLU A 154 -17.64 9.19 20.95
N ASP A 155 -16.71 9.05 20.00
CA ASP A 155 -16.44 7.78 19.33
C ASP A 155 -14.94 7.44 19.40
N TYR A 156 -14.62 6.21 19.81
CA TYR A 156 -13.29 5.63 19.61
C TYR A 156 -13.16 5.10 18.20
N LEU A 157 -12.04 5.34 17.53
CA LEU A 157 -11.81 4.83 16.18
C LEU A 157 -11.10 3.46 16.24
N SER A 158 -11.59 2.49 15.46
CA SER A 158 -10.91 1.21 15.25
C SER A 158 -9.94 1.30 14.07
N ASP A 159 -10.19 0.57 13.00
CA ASP A 159 -9.40 0.57 11.78
C ASP A 159 -10.02 1.50 10.74
N MET A 160 -9.29 1.74 9.65
CA MET A 160 -9.77 2.51 8.52
C MET A 160 -9.30 1.94 7.18
N ALA A 161 -10.12 2.16 6.15
CA ALA A 161 -9.78 1.89 4.77
C ALA A 161 -9.88 3.20 3.95
N VAL A 162 -9.24 3.24 2.79
CA VAL A 162 -9.19 4.43 1.94
C VAL A 162 -9.48 4.09 0.49
N ASP A 163 -10.22 4.95 -0.19
CA ASP A 163 -10.32 4.96 -1.65
C ASP A 163 -9.85 6.31 -2.23
N ASP A 164 -10.15 6.56 -3.50
CA ASP A 164 -9.71 7.78 -4.19
C ASP A 164 -10.31 9.07 -3.59
N THR A 165 -11.41 9.02 -2.84
CA THR A 165 -12.13 10.20 -2.35
C THR A 165 -12.36 10.20 -0.83
N TRP A 166 -12.56 9.04 -0.22
CA TRP A 166 -13.01 8.90 1.15
C TRP A 166 -12.12 7.98 1.97
N LEU A 167 -12.02 8.27 3.26
CA LEU A 167 -11.68 7.30 4.30
C LEU A 167 -12.97 6.64 4.78
N TYR A 168 -12.88 5.38 5.15
CA TYR A 168 -13.96 4.60 5.74
C TYR A 168 -13.53 4.12 7.10
N VAL A 169 -14.20 4.61 8.14
CA VAL A 169 -13.72 4.53 9.52
C VAL A 169 -14.77 3.81 10.37
N GLY A 170 -14.34 2.77 11.09
CA GLY A 170 -15.15 2.12 12.10
C GLY A 170 -15.02 2.80 13.45
N THR A 171 -16.12 2.91 14.19
CA THR A 171 -16.08 3.36 15.59
C THR A 171 -16.33 2.23 16.58
N GLN A 172 -15.97 2.46 17.84
CA GLN A 172 -16.21 1.58 18.97
C GLN A 172 -16.94 2.39 20.03
N GLY A 173 -18.27 2.44 19.93
CA GLY A 173 -19.14 3.15 20.88
C GLY A 173 -19.57 2.30 22.08
N GLY A 174 -19.28 1.00 22.08
CA GLY A 174 -19.77 0.02 23.05
C GLY A 174 -21.29 -0.25 22.93
N ASN A 175 -21.76 -1.40 23.43
CA ASN A 175 -23.19 -1.76 23.53
C ASN A 175 -24.05 -1.49 22.27
N GLY A 176 -23.54 -1.84 21.08
CA GLY A 176 -24.31 -1.67 19.83
C GLY A 176 -24.41 -0.22 19.34
N LYS A 177 -23.58 0.69 19.83
CA LYS A 177 -23.57 2.11 19.42
C LYS A 177 -22.51 2.44 18.37
N SER A 178 -21.76 1.43 17.94
CA SER A 178 -20.68 1.60 16.97
C SER A 178 -21.24 1.98 15.59
N LYS A 179 -20.48 2.74 14.82
CA LYS A 179 -20.88 3.26 13.51
C LYS A 179 -19.79 2.98 12.48
N ILE A 180 -20.20 3.00 11.22
CA ILE A 180 -19.29 3.10 10.09
C ILE A 180 -19.50 4.47 9.47
N PHE A 181 -18.43 5.25 9.38
CA PHE A 181 -18.43 6.56 8.73
C PHE A 181 -17.64 6.53 7.44
N ARG A 182 -17.94 7.48 6.55
CA ARG A 182 -16.99 7.96 5.57
C ARG A 182 -16.54 9.38 5.91
N VAL A 183 -15.25 9.65 5.75
CA VAL A 183 -14.63 10.97 5.97
C VAL A 183 -14.00 11.43 4.66
N HIS A 184 -14.38 12.61 4.17
CA HIS A 184 -13.83 13.13 2.93
C HIS A 184 -12.36 13.51 3.14
N LYS A 185 -11.46 13.02 2.29
CA LYS A 185 -10.00 13.14 2.50
C LYS A 185 -9.48 14.57 2.48
N MET A 186 -10.23 15.49 1.86
CA MET A 186 -9.79 16.86 1.64
C MET A 186 -10.31 17.84 2.69
N ASP A 187 -11.62 17.87 2.90
CA ASP A 187 -12.29 18.82 3.79
C ASP A 187 -12.68 18.23 5.16
N GLY A 188 -12.53 16.92 5.35
CA GLY A 188 -12.84 16.27 6.62
C GLY A 188 -14.33 16.16 6.93
N SER A 189 -15.22 16.42 5.95
CA SER A 189 -16.66 16.19 6.11
C SER A 189 -16.96 14.72 6.39
N VAL A 190 -17.89 14.46 7.29
CA VAL A 190 -18.21 13.11 7.79
C VAL A 190 -19.65 12.76 7.51
N GLU A 191 -19.87 11.55 7.01
CA GLU A 191 -21.21 11.01 6.76
C GLU A 191 -21.30 9.57 7.27
N PRO A 192 -22.35 9.22 8.04
CA PRO A 192 -22.54 7.85 8.47
C PRO A 192 -22.99 6.98 7.29
N LEU A 193 -22.48 5.75 7.24
CA LEU A 193 -22.88 4.70 6.30
C LEU A 193 -23.66 3.57 7.00
N ALA A 194 -23.34 3.31 8.25
CA ALA A 194 -24.06 2.36 9.08
C ALA A 194 -24.05 2.81 10.54
N VAL A 195 -25.15 2.57 11.23
CA VAL A 195 -25.34 2.87 12.66
C VAL A 195 -25.74 1.60 13.38
N GLY A 196 -25.64 1.57 14.71
CA GLY A 196 -26.13 0.43 15.49
C GLY A 196 -25.28 -0.84 15.39
N GLN A 197 -24.00 -0.72 15.03
CA GLN A 197 -23.09 -1.87 14.88
C GLN A 197 -22.57 -2.31 16.25
N ALA A 198 -22.21 -3.60 16.39
CA ALA A 198 -21.73 -4.11 17.67
C ALA A 198 -20.28 -3.67 17.91
N LEU A 199 -19.31 -4.25 17.19
CA LEU A 199 -17.90 -3.89 17.35
C LEU A 199 -17.08 -4.03 16.04
N PRO A 200 -17.20 -3.06 15.12
CA PRO A 200 -16.38 -2.98 13.92
C PRO A 200 -14.89 -2.92 14.27
N TYR A 201 -14.12 -3.86 13.75
CA TYR A 201 -12.69 -3.95 14.03
C TYR A 201 -11.82 -3.71 12.80
N GLY A 202 -11.71 -4.70 11.90
CA GLY A 202 -10.95 -4.56 10.66
C GLY A 202 -11.79 -3.93 9.56
N MET A 203 -11.22 -2.99 8.80
CA MET A 203 -11.90 -2.30 7.71
C MET A 203 -11.26 -2.60 6.35
N ALA A 204 -12.08 -2.75 5.30
CA ALA A 204 -11.62 -2.83 3.92
C ALA A 204 -12.63 -2.18 2.97
N VAL A 205 -12.21 -1.82 1.77
CA VAL A 205 -13.08 -1.19 0.77
C VAL A 205 -12.77 -1.70 -0.62
N ASP A 206 -13.78 -1.75 -1.48
CA ASP A 206 -13.61 -1.89 -2.92
C ASP A 206 -14.38 -0.81 -3.72
N ASN A 207 -14.62 -1.06 -4.99
CA ASN A 207 -15.30 -0.10 -5.87
C ASN A 207 -16.77 0.14 -5.48
N THR A 208 -17.38 -0.75 -4.69
CA THR A 208 -18.83 -0.73 -4.39
C THR A 208 -19.10 -0.73 -2.90
N TYR A 209 -18.36 -1.51 -2.11
CA TYR A 209 -18.67 -1.80 -0.72
C TYR A 209 -17.54 -1.42 0.22
N VAL A 210 -17.94 -1.00 1.41
CA VAL A 210 -17.09 -1.05 2.61
C VAL A 210 -17.38 -2.35 3.33
N TYR A 211 -16.34 -3.04 3.76
CA TYR A 211 -16.38 -4.29 4.50
C TYR A 211 -15.80 -4.09 5.89
N TRP A 212 -16.37 -4.76 6.87
CA TRP A 212 -15.79 -4.82 8.20
C TRP A 212 -16.02 -6.15 8.89
N THR A 213 -15.13 -6.48 9.81
CA THR A 213 -15.35 -7.56 10.77
C THR A 213 -16.07 -7.01 11.98
N ASP A 214 -17.12 -7.71 12.42
CA ASP A 214 -17.72 -7.49 13.73
C ASP A 214 -17.17 -8.55 14.69
N SER A 215 -16.31 -8.10 15.60
CA SER A 215 -15.56 -9.00 16.48
C SER A 215 -16.40 -9.60 17.61
N THR A 216 -17.52 -8.95 17.97
CA THR A 216 -18.44 -9.47 18.99
C THR A 216 -19.47 -10.43 18.40
N GLU A 217 -20.00 -10.12 17.21
CA GLU A 217 -21.02 -10.95 16.58
C GLU A 217 -20.43 -12.11 15.75
N GLY A 218 -19.12 -12.09 15.46
CA GLY A 218 -18.50 -13.15 14.66
C GLY A 218 -18.98 -13.15 13.21
N VAL A 219 -19.13 -11.96 12.63
CA VAL A 219 -19.61 -11.80 11.25
C VAL A 219 -18.71 -10.87 10.45
N LEU A 220 -18.69 -11.08 9.14
CA LEU A 220 -18.16 -10.12 8.17
C LEU A 220 -19.34 -9.40 7.55
N ARG A 221 -19.37 -8.07 7.70
CA ARG A 221 -20.45 -7.21 7.23
C ARG A 221 -19.99 -6.33 6.07
N ALA A 222 -20.96 -5.82 5.31
CA ALA A 222 -20.72 -4.85 4.25
C ALA A 222 -21.84 -3.82 4.12
N VAL A 223 -21.50 -2.65 3.57
CA VAL A 223 -22.45 -1.59 3.20
C VAL A 223 -22.02 -0.96 1.88
N VAL A 224 -22.98 -0.46 1.10
CA VAL A 224 -22.68 0.28 -0.14
C VAL A 224 -21.98 1.59 0.23
N LYS A 225 -20.77 1.82 -0.30
CA LYS A 225 -19.91 2.94 0.11
C LYS A 225 -20.46 4.34 -0.23
N THR A 226 -21.46 4.39 -1.10
CA THR A 226 -22.15 5.61 -1.52
C THR A 226 -23.50 5.84 -0.83
N ALA A 227 -23.96 4.90 0.01
CA ALA A 227 -25.25 4.96 0.69
C ALA A 227 -25.15 5.72 2.03
N ALA A 228 -24.79 7.00 1.97
CA ALA A 228 -24.73 7.86 3.15
C ALA A 228 -26.11 8.09 3.79
N LEU A 229 -26.10 8.26 5.11
CA LEU A 229 -27.27 8.41 5.97
C LEU A 229 -27.24 9.77 6.69
N PRO A 230 -27.27 10.90 5.98
CA PRO A 230 -27.07 12.22 6.57
C PRO A 230 -28.06 12.54 7.71
N ASP A 231 -29.27 11.97 7.66
CA ASP A 231 -30.32 12.16 8.67
C ASP A 231 -30.32 11.08 9.78
N GLY A 232 -29.32 10.20 9.81
CA GLY A 232 -29.19 9.16 10.85
C GLY A 232 -30.14 7.97 10.71
N GLY A 233 -30.69 7.72 9.53
CA GLY A 233 -31.51 6.53 9.24
C GLY A 233 -30.73 5.22 9.35
N GLU A 234 -31.42 4.08 9.23
CA GLU A 234 -30.76 2.76 9.21
C GLU A 234 -30.32 2.40 7.78
N GLY A 235 -29.02 2.16 7.60
CA GLY A 235 -28.45 1.70 6.33
C GLY A 235 -28.72 0.23 6.07
N THR A 236 -28.71 -0.17 4.80
CA THR A 236 -28.74 -1.60 4.44
C THR A 236 -27.37 -2.22 4.69
N VAL A 237 -27.26 -3.03 5.74
CA VAL A 237 -26.06 -3.79 6.09
C VAL A 237 -26.23 -5.24 5.66
N TYR A 238 -25.25 -5.76 4.92
CA TYR A 238 -25.20 -7.13 4.45
C TYR A 238 -24.33 -7.98 5.36
N THR A 239 -24.73 -9.23 5.60
CA THR A 239 -23.85 -10.27 6.14
C THR A 239 -23.19 -10.98 4.97
N VAL A 240 -21.87 -10.87 4.86
CA VAL A 240 -21.06 -11.50 3.81
C VAL A 240 -20.64 -12.90 4.23
N VAL A 241 -20.23 -13.06 5.49
CA VAL A 241 -19.86 -14.33 6.10
C VAL A 241 -20.34 -14.33 7.55
N ASP A 242 -20.91 -15.45 8.00
CA ASP A 242 -21.32 -15.68 9.39
C ASP A 242 -20.46 -16.78 10.05
N GLY A 243 -20.67 -16.97 11.36
CA GLY A 243 -20.00 -18.03 12.11
C GLY A 243 -18.48 -17.89 12.22
N LEU A 244 -17.96 -16.65 12.14
CA LEU A 244 -16.55 -16.37 12.31
C LEU A 244 -16.17 -16.43 13.79
N ASP A 245 -15.05 -17.09 14.09
CA ASP A 245 -14.51 -17.15 15.43
C ASP A 245 -13.54 -15.99 15.68
N SER A 246 -14.01 -14.96 16.39
CA SER A 246 -13.23 -13.78 16.79
C SER A 246 -12.46 -13.14 15.62
N PRO A 247 -13.17 -12.65 14.59
CA PRO A 247 -12.54 -12.06 13.41
C PRO A 247 -11.84 -10.73 13.77
N GLY A 248 -10.61 -10.56 13.29
CA GLY A 248 -9.76 -9.39 13.53
C GLY A 248 -9.60 -8.51 12.29
N LEU A 249 -8.37 -8.09 12.00
CA LEU A 249 -8.03 -7.28 10.83
C LEU A 249 -8.49 -7.92 9.51
N LEU A 250 -8.91 -7.08 8.57
CA LEU A 250 -9.51 -7.42 7.29
C LEU A 250 -8.83 -6.62 6.17
N ARG A 251 -8.44 -7.24 5.06
CA ARG A 251 -7.91 -6.54 3.88
C ARG A 251 -8.51 -7.10 2.59
N LYS A 252 -8.85 -6.18 1.69
CA LYS A 252 -9.33 -6.48 0.34
C LYS A 252 -8.17 -6.34 -0.63
N ASP A 253 -7.95 -7.34 -1.47
CA ASP A 253 -7.02 -7.21 -2.59
C ASP A 253 -7.62 -6.24 -3.62
N ARG A 254 -6.86 -5.21 -3.97
CA ARG A 254 -7.24 -4.20 -4.96
C ARG A 254 -7.33 -4.76 -6.39
N HIS A 255 -6.65 -5.88 -6.66
CA HIS A 255 -6.51 -6.45 -8.01
C HIS A 255 -7.36 -7.70 -8.24
N SER A 256 -8.05 -8.21 -7.21
CA SER A 256 -8.87 -9.42 -7.31
C SER A 256 -10.10 -9.34 -6.42
N ALA A 257 -11.00 -10.31 -6.53
CA ALA A 257 -12.12 -10.46 -5.61
C ALA A 257 -11.72 -10.89 -4.18
N GLY A 258 -10.43 -11.14 -3.92
CA GLY A 258 -9.96 -11.72 -2.67
C GLY A 258 -10.13 -10.79 -1.46
N LEU A 259 -10.88 -11.24 -0.47
CA LEU A 259 -11.01 -10.64 0.85
C LEU A 259 -10.35 -11.56 1.88
N PHE A 260 -9.49 -11.00 2.73
CA PHE A 260 -8.61 -11.74 3.64
C PHE A 260 -8.78 -11.22 5.07
N TRP A 261 -8.88 -12.12 6.04
CA TRP A 261 -9.00 -11.73 7.45
C TRP A 261 -8.22 -12.67 8.36
N VAL A 262 -7.92 -12.17 9.55
CA VAL A 262 -7.31 -12.96 10.63
C VAL A 262 -8.36 -13.37 11.64
N SER A 263 -8.15 -14.50 12.30
CA SER A 263 -8.88 -14.91 13.51
C SER A 263 -7.87 -15.07 14.63
N THR A 264 -8.14 -14.42 15.76
CA THR A 264 -7.26 -14.45 16.93
C THR A 264 -7.42 -15.74 17.73
N THR A 265 -8.64 -16.29 17.78
CA THR A 265 -8.91 -17.55 18.48
C THR A 265 -8.35 -18.76 17.73
N SER A 266 -8.67 -18.87 16.44
CA SER A 266 -8.15 -19.97 15.60
C SER A 266 -6.72 -19.75 15.12
N ARG A 267 -6.12 -18.58 15.39
CA ARG A 267 -4.74 -18.19 15.01
C ARG A 267 -4.45 -18.43 13.53
N SER A 268 -5.43 -18.09 12.70
CA SER A 268 -5.44 -18.45 11.28
C SER A 268 -5.70 -17.22 10.40
N VAL A 269 -5.26 -17.31 9.15
CA VAL A 269 -5.58 -16.34 8.10
C VAL A 269 -6.53 -17.01 7.11
N PHE A 270 -7.63 -16.36 6.82
CA PHE A 270 -8.66 -16.84 5.90
C PHE A 270 -8.73 -15.97 4.65
N ARG A 271 -9.31 -16.54 3.59
CA ARG A 271 -9.61 -15.85 2.34
C ARG A 271 -10.96 -16.31 1.80
N CYS A 272 -11.71 -15.38 1.24
CA CYS A 272 -12.83 -15.64 0.34
C CYS A 272 -12.68 -14.78 -0.93
N ASN A 273 -13.28 -15.20 -2.05
CA ASN A 273 -13.49 -14.31 -3.19
C ASN A 273 -14.92 -13.74 -3.12
N VAL A 274 -15.04 -12.43 -2.96
CA VAL A 274 -16.35 -11.77 -2.85
C VAL A 274 -16.96 -11.54 -4.22
N TYR A 275 -18.25 -11.83 -4.34
CA TYR A 275 -19.05 -11.52 -5.52
C TYR A 275 -20.45 -11.08 -5.10
N THR A 276 -21.20 -10.46 -6.01
CA THR A 276 -22.58 -10.05 -5.75
C THR A 276 -23.54 -11.18 -6.13
N ALA A 277 -24.36 -11.62 -5.18
CA ALA A 277 -25.42 -12.59 -5.41
C ALA A 277 -26.74 -12.06 -4.83
N GLY A 278 -27.80 -12.06 -5.64
CA GLY A 278 -29.08 -11.50 -5.24
C GLY A 278 -28.96 -10.00 -4.93
N SER A 279 -29.26 -9.60 -3.69
CA SER A 279 -29.30 -8.20 -3.26
C SER A 279 -27.98 -7.67 -2.67
N GLY A 280 -26.94 -8.48 -2.49
CA GLY A 280 -25.75 -8.08 -1.74
C GLY A 280 -24.45 -8.87 -2.03
N PRO A 281 -23.33 -8.45 -1.42
CA PRO A 281 -22.06 -9.14 -1.50
C PRO A 281 -22.07 -10.41 -0.65
N THR A 282 -21.43 -11.47 -1.15
CA THR A 282 -21.31 -12.76 -0.46
C THR A 282 -19.99 -13.46 -0.78
N CYS A 283 -19.75 -14.51 -0.01
CA CYS A 283 -18.73 -15.54 -0.14
C CYS A 283 -19.45 -16.88 -0.35
#